data_AF-A0A7H8QR18-F1
#
_entry.id   AF-A0A7H8QR18-F1
#
_cell.length_a   1.000
_cell.length_b   1.000
_cell.length_c   1.000
_cell.angle_alpha   90.00
_cell.angle_beta   90.00
_cell.angle_gamma   90.00
#
_symmetry.space_group_name_H-M   'P 1'
#
loop_
_entity.id
_entity.type
_entity.pdbx_description
1 polymer ?
#
loop_
_entity_poly.entity_id
_entity_poly.type
_entity_poly.pdbx_seq_one_letter_code
_entity_poly.pdbx_strand_id
1 'polypeptide(L)'
;MAQCIRRMSTRDNQTSWEVHNTLFVTMSREMGKAAASAANAIAVSKKYTVQSTGIWERVRRVLAVDPNRSTGVPLNPQFRLPTPGALPPLSYDDPVTLPAADIADNPYWKRDARRNYARQSVVNQGDAAGLLTVGSQAAPKENALQAGEAGEKQLVSLKQEGEERGLAAAFAKDKSTIQGVLGPDGLPPLPAKLNSSSYKLGSGEGYPEQYVPPESLLSNMTMVTDTQW
;
A
#
# COMPACT_ATOMS: atom_id res chain seq x y z
N MET A 1 -58.33 50.18 -10.52
CA MET A 1 -58.87 49.03 -9.75
C MET A 1 -59.10 47.81 -10.68
N ALA A 2 -58.07 47.31 -11.36
CA ALA A 2 -58.22 46.09 -12.19
C ALA A 2 -56.86 45.44 -12.54
N GLN A 3 -55.99 45.21 -11.56
CA GLN A 3 -54.75 44.42 -11.76
C GLN A 3 -54.45 43.44 -10.62
N CYS A 4 -55.43 43.10 -9.78
CA CYS A 4 -55.19 42.31 -8.56
C CYS A 4 -55.70 40.85 -8.60
N ILE A 5 -56.22 40.32 -9.72
CA ILE A 5 -56.90 38.99 -9.71
C ILE A 5 -56.35 38.02 -10.78
N ARG A 6 -55.09 38.16 -11.20
CA ARG A 6 -54.48 37.17 -12.13
C ARG A 6 -53.04 36.80 -11.79
N ARG A 7 -52.70 36.76 -10.49
CA ARG A 7 -51.33 36.43 -10.04
C ARG A 7 -51.24 35.53 -8.80
N MET A 8 -52.31 34.79 -8.48
CA MET A 8 -52.31 33.81 -7.37
C MET A 8 -52.44 32.35 -7.82
N SER A 9 -52.89 32.07 -9.05
CA SER A 9 -53.14 30.67 -9.47
C SER A 9 -51.90 29.91 -9.95
N THR A 10 -50.76 30.56 -10.19
CA THR A 10 -49.58 29.92 -10.82
C THR A 10 -48.41 29.66 -9.88
N ARG A 11 -48.43 30.15 -8.63
CA ARG A 11 -47.34 29.91 -7.66
C ARG A 11 -47.47 28.59 -6.90
N ASP A 12 -48.70 28.18 -6.56
CA ASP A 12 -48.93 26.96 -5.78
C ASP A 12 -48.61 25.69 -6.59
N ASN A 13 -48.70 25.77 -7.92
CA ASN A 13 -48.38 24.68 -8.82
C ASN A 13 -46.92 24.68 -9.30
N GLN A 14 -46.02 25.44 -8.67
CA GLN A 14 -44.59 25.44 -9.01
C GLN A 14 -43.76 24.86 -7.84
N THR A 15 -44.16 25.17 -6.61
CA THR A 15 -43.56 24.64 -5.37
C THR A 15 -43.88 23.15 -5.16
N SER A 16 -45.08 22.67 -5.53
CA SER A 16 -45.43 21.25 -5.42
C SER A 16 -44.56 20.36 -6.33
N TRP A 17 -44.27 20.80 -7.56
CA TRP A 17 -43.45 20.02 -8.48
C TRP A 17 -41.98 19.97 -8.05
N GLU A 18 -41.43 21.07 -7.53
CA GLU A 18 -40.05 21.12 -7.04
C GLU A 18 -39.82 20.25 -5.79
N VAL A 19 -40.79 20.23 -4.87
CA VAL A 19 -40.75 19.42 -3.65
C VAL A 19 -40.92 17.92 -3.97
N HIS A 20 -41.80 17.58 -4.91
CA HIS A 20 -41.96 16.19 -5.35
C HIS A 20 -40.71 15.69 -6.09
N ASN A 21 -40.08 16.55 -6.90
CA ASN A 21 -38.87 16.17 -7.64
C ASN A 21 -37.66 16.01 -6.71
N THR A 22 -37.52 16.86 -5.68
CA THR A 22 -36.44 16.72 -4.68
C THR A 22 -36.62 15.51 -3.77
N LEU A 23 -37.86 15.19 -3.36
CA LEU A 23 -38.18 13.95 -2.62
C LEU A 23 -37.93 12.70 -3.48
N PHE A 24 -38.35 12.72 -4.74
CA PHE A 24 -38.13 11.59 -5.65
C PHE A 24 -36.64 11.35 -5.92
N VAL A 25 -35.85 12.40 -6.07
CA VAL A 25 -34.40 12.32 -6.30
C VAL A 25 -33.65 11.87 -5.04
N THR A 26 -34.03 12.33 -3.85
CA THR A 26 -33.43 11.87 -2.59
C THR A 26 -33.78 10.43 -2.28
N MET A 27 -35.04 10.02 -2.44
CA MET A 27 -35.44 8.61 -2.32
C MET A 27 -34.72 7.72 -3.34
N SER A 28 -34.56 8.17 -4.59
CA SER A 28 -33.82 7.41 -5.62
C SER A 28 -32.34 7.24 -5.29
N ARG A 29 -31.71 8.25 -4.66
CA ARG A 29 -30.30 8.17 -4.21
C ARG A 29 -30.13 7.24 -3.01
N GLU A 30 -31.05 7.29 -2.03
CA GLU A 30 -31.06 6.37 -0.89
C GLU A 30 -31.33 4.92 -1.35
N MET A 31 -32.27 4.72 -2.27
CA MET A 31 -32.52 3.41 -2.90
C MET A 31 -31.32 2.92 -3.71
N GLY A 32 -30.60 3.81 -4.40
CA GLY A 32 -29.36 3.48 -5.09
C GLY A 32 -28.22 3.05 -4.14
N LYS A 33 -28.07 3.73 -2.99
CA LYS A 33 -27.11 3.36 -1.93
C LYS A 33 -27.48 2.04 -1.26
N ALA A 34 -28.77 1.79 -1.00
CA ALA A 34 -29.27 0.51 -0.49
C ALA A 34 -29.14 -0.63 -1.52
N ALA A 35 -29.30 -0.33 -2.82
CA ALA A 35 -29.05 -1.29 -3.89
C ALA A 35 -27.56 -1.62 -4.04
N ALA A 36 -26.66 -0.65 -3.80
CA ALA A 36 -25.22 -0.86 -3.79
C ALA A 36 -24.76 -1.69 -2.56
N SER A 37 -25.34 -1.49 -1.37
CA SER A 37 -25.07 -2.38 -0.22
C SER A 37 -25.65 -3.78 -0.44
N ALA A 38 -26.77 -3.89 -1.16
CA ALA A 38 -27.32 -5.15 -1.63
C ALA A 38 -26.51 -5.78 -2.79
N ALA A 39 -25.63 -5.05 -3.48
CA ALA A 39 -24.80 -5.60 -4.56
C ALA A 39 -23.77 -6.61 -4.02
N ASN A 40 -23.33 -6.46 -2.77
CA ASN A 40 -22.50 -7.44 -2.04
C ASN A 40 -23.34 -8.50 -1.29
N ALA A 41 -24.68 -8.40 -1.31
CA ALA A 41 -25.56 -9.37 -0.66
C ALA A 41 -25.74 -10.60 -1.57
N ILE A 42 -24.93 -11.63 -1.32
CA ILE A 42 -25.04 -12.90 -2.03
C ILE A 42 -26.26 -13.67 -1.50
N ALA A 43 -27.12 -14.12 -2.43
CA ALA A 43 -28.28 -14.95 -2.11
C ALA A 43 -27.89 -16.24 -1.36
N VAL A 44 -28.73 -16.66 -0.41
CA VAL A 44 -28.51 -17.84 0.44
C VAL A 44 -28.28 -19.13 -0.35
N SER A 45 -28.94 -19.28 -1.50
CA SER A 45 -28.80 -20.45 -2.38
C SER A 45 -27.39 -20.60 -2.98
N LYS A 46 -26.63 -19.50 -3.08
CA LYS A 46 -25.24 -19.50 -3.54
C LYS A 46 -24.24 -19.72 -2.40
N LYS A 47 -24.70 -19.87 -1.15
CA LYS A 47 -23.86 -20.11 0.02
C LYS A 47 -23.85 -21.60 0.36
N TYR A 48 -22.67 -22.14 0.59
CA TYR A 48 -22.44 -23.56 0.91
C TYR A 48 -22.79 -23.89 2.38
N THR A 49 -24.05 -23.69 2.76
CA THR A 49 -24.57 -23.98 4.09
C THR A 49 -25.89 -24.74 4.03
N VAL A 50 -26.20 -25.51 5.07
CA VAL A 50 -27.49 -26.20 5.23
C VAL A 50 -28.63 -25.19 5.31
N GLN A 51 -29.63 -25.36 4.44
CA GLN A 51 -30.79 -24.47 4.34
C GLN A 51 -32.06 -25.10 4.87
N SER A 52 -33.00 -24.25 5.27
CA SER A 52 -34.38 -24.66 5.51
C SER A 52 -35.06 -25.05 4.19
N THR A 53 -36.02 -25.97 4.23
CA THR A 53 -36.74 -26.45 3.05
C THR A 53 -38.26 -26.36 3.22
N GLY A 54 -38.99 -26.27 2.11
CA GLY A 54 -40.46 -26.26 2.11
C GLY A 54 -41.07 -25.06 2.83
N ILE A 55 -42.05 -25.32 3.71
CA ILE A 55 -42.79 -24.28 4.45
C ILE A 55 -41.85 -23.53 5.41
N TRP A 56 -40.86 -24.22 6.00
CA TRP A 56 -39.91 -23.61 6.94
C TRP A 56 -39.02 -22.55 6.30
N GLU A 57 -38.70 -22.68 5.01
CA GLU A 57 -37.97 -21.65 4.27
C GLU A 57 -38.82 -20.40 4.05
N ARG A 58 -40.13 -20.55 3.84
CA ARG A 58 -41.05 -19.41 3.74
C ARG A 58 -41.16 -18.69 5.08
N VAL A 59 -41.30 -19.44 6.18
CA VAL A 59 -41.33 -18.89 7.54
C VAL A 59 -40.01 -18.17 7.85
N ARG A 60 -38.86 -18.77 7.55
CA ARG A 60 -37.54 -18.15 7.72
C ARG A 60 -37.44 -16.82 6.97
N ARG A 61 -37.86 -16.77 5.70
CA ARG A 61 -37.80 -15.54 4.89
C ARG A 61 -38.67 -14.41 5.45
N VAL A 62 -39.79 -14.75 6.09
CA VAL A 62 -40.70 -13.77 6.68
C VAL A 62 -40.21 -13.29 8.06
N LEU A 63 -39.62 -14.18 8.86
CA LEU A 63 -39.23 -13.86 10.24
C LEU A 63 -37.77 -13.43 10.41
N ALA A 64 -36.90 -13.63 9.41
CA ALA A 64 -35.50 -13.23 9.47
C ALA A 64 -35.31 -11.74 9.18
N VAL A 65 -34.47 -11.06 9.98
CA VAL A 65 -34.08 -9.65 9.77
C VAL A 65 -33.35 -9.45 8.44
N ASP A 66 -32.49 -10.39 8.07
CA ASP A 66 -31.85 -10.45 6.75
C ASP A 66 -32.05 -11.85 6.16
N PRO A 67 -32.93 -12.02 5.15
CA PRO A 67 -33.15 -13.30 4.50
C PRO A 67 -31.95 -13.77 3.67
N ASN A 68 -30.97 -12.90 3.37
CA ASN A 68 -29.72 -13.27 2.69
C ASN A 68 -28.67 -13.88 3.63
N ARG A 69 -28.85 -13.79 4.95
CA ARG A 69 -27.94 -14.40 5.93
C ARG A 69 -28.02 -15.92 5.87
N SER A 70 -26.94 -16.64 6.15
CA SER A 70 -26.92 -18.12 6.24
C SER A 70 -26.97 -18.59 7.70
N THR A 71 -27.18 -19.90 7.90
CA THR A 71 -27.15 -20.58 9.22
C THR A 71 -25.74 -20.86 9.72
N GLY A 72 -24.73 -20.81 8.84
CA GLY A 72 -23.33 -21.08 9.16
C GLY A 72 -22.98 -22.56 9.32
N VAL A 73 -23.93 -23.48 9.12
CA VAL A 73 -23.68 -24.93 9.17
C VAL A 73 -23.23 -25.41 7.78
N PRO A 74 -22.00 -25.92 7.60
CA PRO A 74 -21.52 -26.41 6.31
C PRO A 74 -22.35 -27.59 5.81
N LEU A 75 -22.42 -27.75 4.48
CA LEU A 75 -23.08 -28.91 3.88
C LEU A 75 -22.21 -30.16 4.06
N ASN A 76 -22.60 -31.07 4.97
CA ASN A 76 -21.92 -32.35 5.19
C ASN A 76 -21.53 -33.11 3.91
N PRO A 77 -22.38 -33.25 2.86
CA PRO A 77 -22.01 -34.02 1.66
C PRO A 77 -20.89 -33.39 0.81
N GLN A 78 -20.58 -32.11 0.99
CA GLN A 78 -19.60 -31.37 0.17
C GLN A 78 -18.41 -30.89 0.99
N PHE A 79 -18.64 -30.52 2.24
CA PHE A 79 -17.60 -30.02 3.12
C PHE A 79 -16.71 -31.17 3.60
N ARG A 80 -15.45 -31.17 3.14
CA ARG A 80 -14.45 -32.17 3.52
C ARG A 80 -14.84 -33.62 3.17
N LEU A 81 -15.58 -33.77 2.07
CA LEU A 81 -15.86 -35.05 1.43
C LEU A 81 -15.45 -34.98 -0.04
N PRO A 82 -14.50 -35.81 -0.50
CA PRO A 82 -13.80 -36.88 0.24
C PRO A 82 -12.97 -36.37 1.42
N THR A 83 -12.75 -37.23 2.42
CA THR A 83 -11.85 -36.88 3.53
C THR A 83 -10.43 -36.67 2.97
N PRO A 84 -9.58 -35.85 3.60
CA PRO A 84 -8.24 -35.57 3.05
C PRO A 84 -7.40 -36.82 2.76
N GLY A 85 -7.60 -37.92 3.50
CA GLY A 85 -6.90 -39.19 3.31
C GLY A 85 -7.60 -40.19 2.37
N ALA A 86 -8.74 -39.84 1.79
CA ALA A 86 -9.44 -40.70 0.83
C ALA A 86 -8.93 -40.52 -0.61
N LEU A 87 -8.03 -39.56 -0.85
CA LEU A 87 -7.34 -39.43 -2.13
C LEU A 87 -6.32 -40.56 -2.29
N PRO A 88 -6.13 -41.11 -3.51
CA PRO A 88 -5.09 -42.09 -3.76
C PRO A 88 -3.72 -41.54 -3.36
N PRO A 89 -2.89 -42.29 -2.60
CA PRO A 89 -1.64 -41.78 -2.05
C PRO A 89 -0.61 -41.38 -3.11
N LEU A 90 -0.74 -41.91 -4.34
CA LEU A 90 0.15 -41.64 -5.47
C LEU A 90 -0.44 -40.66 -6.50
N SER A 91 -1.52 -39.95 -6.14
CA SER A 91 -2.16 -38.99 -7.06
C SER A 91 -1.50 -37.61 -7.08
N TYR A 92 -0.58 -37.34 -6.16
CA TYR A 92 0.08 -36.05 -6.02
C TYR A 92 1.54 -36.15 -6.46
N ASP A 93 1.92 -35.28 -7.39
CA ASP A 93 3.30 -35.06 -7.81
C ASP A 93 3.76 -33.70 -7.28
N ASP A 94 4.98 -33.65 -6.75
CA ASP A 94 5.57 -32.40 -6.25
C ASP A 94 5.74 -31.39 -7.39
N PRO A 95 5.13 -30.19 -7.32
CA PRO A 95 5.28 -29.20 -8.37
C PRO A 95 6.70 -28.64 -8.32
N VAL A 96 7.35 -28.62 -9.47
CA VAL A 96 8.67 -28.05 -9.65
C VAL A 96 8.59 -26.87 -10.63
N THR A 97 9.39 -25.83 -10.40
CA THR A 97 9.38 -24.62 -11.24
C THR A 97 10.56 -24.60 -12.19
N LEU A 98 10.34 -24.28 -13.46
CA LEU A 98 11.43 -23.95 -14.38
C LEU A 98 11.84 -22.48 -14.15
N PRO A 99 13.14 -22.16 -14.02
CA PRO A 99 14.32 -22.99 -14.37
C PRO A 99 14.90 -23.85 -13.23
N ALA A 100 14.36 -23.82 -12.01
CA ALA A 100 14.95 -24.52 -10.86
C ALA A 100 14.91 -26.04 -10.98
N ALA A 101 13.97 -26.59 -11.75
CA ALA A 101 13.78 -28.01 -11.98
C ALA A 101 14.59 -28.60 -13.14
N ASP A 102 15.31 -27.76 -13.90
CA ASP A 102 16.02 -28.24 -15.08
C ASP A 102 17.14 -29.21 -14.70
N ILE A 103 17.23 -30.31 -15.45
CA ILE A 103 18.21 -31.38 -15.28
C ILE A 103 19.52 -30.99 -15.99
N ALA A 104 19.42 -30.25 -17.10
CA ALA A 104 20.56 -29.70 -17.81
C ALA A 104 20.85 -28.27 -17.34
N ASP A 105 22.10 -27.83 -17.44
CA ASP A 105 22.53 -26.43 -17.27
C ASP A 105 22.10 -25.70 -15.97
N ASN A 106 21.76 -26.45 -14.91
CA ASN A 106 21.30 -25.93 -13.62
C ASN A 106 22.30 -26.19 -12.45
N PRO A 107 23.55 -25.69 -12.54
CA PRO A 107 24.52 -25.90 -11.49
C PRO A 107 24.15 -25.13 -10.22
N TYR A 108 24.33 -25.77 -9.04
CA TYR A 108 23.89 -25.23 -7.75
C TYR A 108 24.46 -23.84 -7.44
N TRP A 109 25.72 -23.58 -7.79
CA TRP A 109 26.40 -22.32 -7.47
C TRP A 109 25.76 -21.09 -8.14
N LYS A 110 25.06 -21.24 -9.27
CA LYS A 110 24.34 -20.13 -9.92
C LYS A 110 23.04 -19.76 -9.20
N ARG A 111 22.42 -20.73 -8.52
CA ARG A 111 21.16 -20.58 -7.76
C ARG A 111 21.37 -20.47 -6.25
N ASP A 112 22.61 -20.48 -5.79
CA ASP A 112 22.95 -20.39 -4.38
C ASP A 112 22.80 -18.94 -3.87
N ALA A 113 21.56 -18.55 -3.58
CA ALA A 113 21.25 -17.26 -2.96
C ALA A 113 21.76 -17.16 -1.51
N ARG A 114 21.98 -18.29 -0.83
CA ARG A 114 22.46 -18.31 0.56
C ARG A 114 23.90 -17.82 0.66
N ARG A 115 24.76 -18.19 -0.30
CA ARG A 115 26.16 -17.73 -0.34
C ARG A 115 26.32 -16.39 -1.05
N ASN A 116 25.39 -16.01 -1.92
CA ASN A 116 25.37 -14.73 -2.63
C ASN A 116 24.61 -13.63 -1.86
N TYR A 117 24.81 -13.54 -0.55
CA TYR A 117 24.19 -12.49 0.27
C TYR A 117 24.97 -11.18 0.14
N ALA A 118 24.26 -10.04 0.19
CA ALA A 118 24.90 -8.73 0.24
C ALA A 118 25.71 -8.60 1.53
N ARG A 119 27.02 -8.28 1.40
CA ARG A 119 27.88 -8.06 2.56
C ARG A 119 27.47 -6.77 3.28
N GLN A 120 27.47 -6.81 4.61
CA GLN A 120 27.26 -5.62 5.42
C GLN A 120 28.41 -4.63 5.20
N SER A 121 28.08 -3.42 4.78
CA SER A 121 29.01 -2.31 4.71
C SER A 121 29.02 -1.57 6.04
N VAL A 122 30.19 -1.42 6.65
CA VAL A 122 30.41 -0.64 7.87
C VAL A 122 31.33 0.51 7.49
N VAL A 123 30.91 1.74 7.80
CA VAL A 123 31.67 2.96 7.50
C VAL A 123 32.05 3.61 8.82
N ASN A 124 33.35 3.68 9.12
CA ASN A 124 33.84 4.40 10.29
C ASN A 124 34.05 5.88 9.98
N GLN A 125 34.28 6.68 11.02
CA GLN A 125 34.54 8.11 10.86
C GLN A 125 35.77 8.39 9.98
N GLY A 126 36.84 7.59 10.13
CA GLY A 126 38.03 7.69 9.28
C GLY A 126 37.76 7.35 7.81
N ASP A 127 36.92 6.34 7.55
CA ASP A 127 36.55 5.95 6.19
C ASP A 127 35.68 7.05 5.52
N ALA A 128 34.75 7.64 6.27
CA ALA A 128 33.94 8.77 5.79
C ALA A 128 34.80 10.02 5.52
N ALA A 129 35.73 10.38 6.41
CA ALA A 129 36.66 11.49 6.20
C ALA A 129 37.57 11.27 4.98
N GLY A 130 38.01 10.03 4.77
CA GLY A 130 38.72 9.60 3.56
C GLY A 130 37.89 9.85 2.30
N LEU A 131 36.67 9.31 2.23
CA LEU A 131 35.76 9.51 1.10
C LEU A 131 35.49 10.99 0.79
N LEU A 132 35.37 11.81 1.84
CA LEU A 132 35.19 13.25 1.69
C LEU A 132 36.45 13.97 1.17
N THR A 133 37.65 13.46 1.45
CA THR A 133 38.92 14.09 1.02
C THR A 133 39.33 13.65 -0.37
N VAL A 134 39.27 12.34 -0.66
CA VAL A 134 39.78 11.76 -1.92
C VAL A 134 38.70 11.47 -2.96
N GLY A 135 37.43 11.41 -2.53
CA GLY A 135 36.30 11.01 -3.39
C GLY A 135 36.05 9.51 -3.36
N SER A 136 35.25 9.05 -4.34
CA SER A 136 34.86 7.65 -4.49
C SER A 136 35.36 7.08 -5.81
N GLN A 137 35.28 5.75 -5.99
CA GLN A 137 35.62 5.13 -7.27
C GLN A 137 34.74 5.66 -8.43
N ALA A 138 33.47 5.97 -8.16
CA ALA A 138 32.54 6.50 -9.16
C ALA A 138 32.77 7.99 -9.45
N ALA A 139 33.25 8.75 -8.47
CA ALA A 139 33.52 10.18 -8.58
C ALA A 139 34.79 10.54 -7.79
N PRO A 140 35.98 10.35 -8.37
CA PRO A 140 37.24 10.73 -7.74
C PRO A 140 37.39 12.25 -7.74
N LYS A 141 37.87 12.85 -6.64
CA LYS A 141 38.22 14.28 -6.64
C LYS A 141 39.52 14.46 -7.43
N GLU A 142 39.47 15.25 -8.50
CA GLU A 142 40.63 15.48 -9.36
C GLU A 142 41.83 15.99 -8.56
N ASN A 143 43.00 15.37 -8.77
CA ASN A 143 44.28 15.68 -8.13
C ASN A 143 44.38 15.41 -6.61
N ALA A 144 43.37 14.80 -5.98
CA ALA A 144 43.41 14.50 -4.54
C ALA A 144 44.19 13.22 -4.18
N LEU A 145 44.30 12.26 -5.10
CA LEU A 145 45.07 11.02 -4.92
C LEU A 145 46.27 10.98 -5.86
N GLN A 146 47.46 10.73 -5.31
CA GLN A 146 48.64 10.44 -6.11
C GLN A 146 48.59 9.03 -6.69
N ALA A 147 49.18 8.82 -7.86
CA ALA A 147 49.22 7.51 -8.50
C ALA A 147 50.30 6.60 -7.86
N GLY A 148 50.00 5.30 -7.75
CA GLY A 148 50.93 4.27 -7.27
C GLY A 148 51.12 4.28 -5.75
N GLU A 149 52.32 3.88 -5.29
CA GLU A 149 52.65 3.68 -3.88
C GLU A 149 52.47 4.95 -3.02
N ALA A 150 52.59 6.13 -3.64
CA ALA A 150 52.36 7.40 -2.96
C ALA A 150 50.88 7.62 -2.59
N GLY A 151 49.95 7.15 -3.43
CA GLY A 151 48.51 7.16 -3.13
C GLY A 151 48.13 6.18 -2.03
N GLU A 152 48.76 5.00 -1.99
CA GLU A 152 48.53 4.02 -0.91
C GLU A 152 48.96 4.59 0.45
N LYS A 153 50.14 5.23 0.51
CA LYS A 153 50.63 5.89 1.73
C LYS A 153 49.72 7.04 2.16
N GLN A 154 49.19 7.81 1.20
CA GLN A 154 48.21 8.87 1.48
C GLN A 154 46.93 8.32 2.10
N LEU A 155 46.38 7.24 1.55
CA LEU A 155 45.16 6.60 2.09
C LEU A 155 45.36 6.11 3.53
N VAL A 156 46.52 5.52 3.84
CA VAL A 156 46.85 5.08 5.21
C VAL A 156 46.95 6.29 6.15
N SER A 157 47.62 7.37 5.75
CA SER A 157 47.73 8.58 6.57
C SER A 157 46.39 9.26 6.82
N LEU A 158 45.50 9.29 5.82
CA LEU A 158 44.17 9.88 5.93
C LEU A 158 43.27 9.06 6.84
N LYS A 159 43.40 7.73 6.83
CA LYS A 159 42.66 6.86 7.74
C LYS A 159 43.07 7.09 9.19
N GLN A 160 44.38 7.17 9.47
CA GLN A 160 44.90 7.47 10.80
C GLN A 160 44.47 8.87 11.26
N GLU A 161 44.61 9.88 10.41
CA GLU A 161 44.18 11.25 10.74
C GLU A 161 42.66 11.33 11.01
N GLY A 162 41.86 10.61 10.23
CA GLY A 162 40.41 10.57 10.39
C GLY A 162 39.95 9.83 11.65
N GLU A 163 40.72 8.86 12.12
CA GLU A 163 40.47 8.17 13.41
C GLU A 163 40.85 9.07 14.60
N GLU A 164 41.95 9.83 14.51
CA GLU A 164 42.43 10.69 15.61
C GLU A 164 41.68 12.02 15.72
N ARG A 165 41.41 12.68 14.59
CA ARG A 165 40.82 14.03 14.55
C ARG A 165 39.31 14.04 14.27
N GLY A 166 38.77 12.91 13.83
CA GLY A 166 37.36 12.75 13.51
C GLY A 166 36.89 13.59 12.32
N LEU A 167 35.61 13.47 11.99
CA LEU A 167 34.98 14.19 10.86
C LEU A 167 34.98 15.72 11.01
N ALA A 168 35.03 16.24 12.24
CA ALA A 168 34.98 17.68 12.48
C ALA A 168 36.17 18.41 11.84
N ALA A 169 37.36 17.81 11.88
CA ALA A 169 38.56 18.36 11.25
C ALA A 169 38.46 18.36 9.71
N ALA A 170 37.81 17.36 9.11
CA ALA A 170 37.58 17.31 7.67
C ALA A 170 36.64 18.42 7.19
N PHE A 171 35.57 18.71 7.95
CA PHE A 171 34.65 19.81 7.64
C PHE A 171 35.25 21.20 7.89
N ALA A 172 36.17 21.32 8.85
CA ALA A 172 36.86 22.59 9.12
C ALA A 172 37.83 22.98 7.99
N LYS A 173 38.46 22.00 7.34
CA LYS A 173 39.39 22.21 6.22
C LYS A 173 38.65 22.66 4.96
N ASP A 174 37.61 21.92 4.56
CA ASP A 174 36.91 22.16 3.29
C ASP A 174 35.40 22.35 3.49
N LYS A 175 34.97 23.62 3.56
CA LYS A 175 33.54 23.97 3.69
C LYS A 175 32.70 23.61 2.44
N SER A 176 33.34 23.52 1.27
CA SER A 176 32.69 23.11 0.01
C SER A 176 32.32 21.62 0.00
N THR A 177 32.95 20.81 0.86
CA THR A 177 32.70 19.36 0.97
C THR A 177 31.28 19.06 1.49
N ILE A 178 30.67 20.00 2.21
CA ILE A 178 29.28 19.89 2.69
C ILE A 178 28.30 19.86 1.51
N GLN A 179 28.61 20.55 0.39
CA GLN A 179 27.75 20.57 -0.80
C GLN A 179 27.66 19.20 -1.48
N GLY A 180 28.68 18.34 -1.34
CA GLY A 180 28.67 16.98 -1.88
C GLY A 180 27.92 15.96 -1.01
N VAL A 181 27.58 16.32 0.24
CA VAL A 181 26.82 15.48 1.18
C VAL A 181 25.32 15.77 1.12
N LEU A 182 24.97 17.01 0.80
CA LEU A 182 23.60 17.46 0.64
C LEU A 182 23.04 17.09 -0.73
N GLY A 183 21.72 17.13 -0.88
CA GLY A 183 21.07 16.99 -2.17
C GLY A 183 21.48 18.13 -3.13
N PRO A 184 21.17 18.00 -4.44
CA PRO A 184 21.50 19.01 -5.45
C PRO A 184 20.93 20.40 -5.11
N ASP A 185 19.83 20.45 -4.36
CA ASP A 185 19.17 21.68 -3.92
C ASP A 185 19.74 22.24 -2.60
N GLY A 186 20.81 21.64 -2.05
CA GLY A 186 21.38 22.00 -0.75
C GLY A 186 20.53 21.57 0.46
N LEU A 187 19.47 20.79 0.23
CA LEU A 187 18.62 20.22 1.27
C LEU A 187 19.18 18.87 1.76
N PRO A 188 18.95 18.50 3.03
CA PRO A 188 19.31 17.16 3.51
C PRO A 188 18.53 16.09 2.73
N PRO A 189 19.13 14.92 2.46
CA PRO A 189 18.44 13.84 1.77
C PRO A 189 17.25 13.35 2.60
N LEU A 190 16.12 13.13 1.92
CA LEU A 190 14.94 12.50 2.53
C LEU A 190 15.22 11.02 2.80
N PRO A 191 14.58 10.40 3.81
CA PRO A 191 14.71 8.99 4.07
C PRO A 191 14.31 8.18 2.83
N ALA A 192 15.17 7.23 2.43
CA ALA A 192 14.95 6.42 1.26
C ALA A 192 13.72 5.52 1.44
N LYS A 193 12.79 5.54 0.47
CA LYS A 193 11.63 4.67 0.43
C LYS A 193 11.90 3.53 -0.55
N LEU A 194 12.09 2.31 -0.04
CA LEU A 194 12.33 1.13 -0.90
C LEU A 194 11.08 0.75 -1.71
N ASN A 195 9.90 0.94 -1.12
CA ASN A 195 8.61 0.73 -1.76
C ASN A 195 7.78 2.02 -1.64
N SER A 196 7.49 2.67 -2.76
CA SER A 196 6.65 3.87 -2.81
C SER A 196 5.18 3.48 -2.96
N SER A 197 4.53 3.12 -1.84
CA SER A 197 3.07 2.99 -1.83
C SER A 197 2.41 4.35 -1.51
N SER A 198 1.53 4.80 -2.40
CA SER A 198 0.63 5.92 -2.12
C SER A 198 -0.70 5.36 -1.63
N TYR A 199 -1.13 5.76 -0.44
CA TYR A 199 -2.47 5.41 0.05
C TYR A 199 -3.52 6.11 -0.81
N LYS A 200 -4.48 5.33 -1.30
CA LYS A 200 -5.66 5.83 -2.01
C LYS A 200 -6.88 5.42 -1.22
N LEU A 201 -7.69 6.41 -0.85
CA LEU A 201 -8.98 6.14 -0.24
C LEU A 201 -9.93 5.62 -1.32
N GLY A 202 -10.43 4.40 -1.13
CA GLY A 202 -11.47 3.84 -1.99
C GLY A 202 -12.83 4.42 -1.62
N SER A 203 -13.64 4.76 -2.62
CA SER A 203 -14.96 5.38 -2.43
C SER A 203 -16.12 4.37 -2.30
N GLY A 204 -15.85 3.06 -2.34
CA GLY A 204 -16.91 2.04 -2.49
C GLY A 204 -16.90 0.86 -1.51
N GLU A 205 -15.84 0.65 -0.72
CA GLU A 205 -15.64 -0.59 0.07
C GLU A 205 -15.66 -0.34 1.59
N GLY A 206 -16.49 0.58 2.04
CA GLY A 206 -16.48 1.05 3.44
C GLY A 206 -17.84 1.34 4.02
N TYR A 207 -17.83 1.99 5.18
CA TYR A 207 -19.04 2.45 5.84
C TYR A 207 -19.79 3.48 4.96
N PRO A 208 -21.10 3.64 5.18
CA PRO A 208 -21.86 4.72 4.56
C PRO A 208 -21.19 6.08 4.79
N GLU A 209 -21.38 7.00 3.85
CA GLU A 209 -20.79 8.35 3.81
C GLU A 209 -20.95 9.13 5.13
N GLN A 210 -22.00 8.87 5.91
CA GLN A 210 -22.24 9.47 7.22
C GLN A 210 -21.15 9.17 8.27
N TYR A 211 -20.41 8.07 8.07
CA TYR A 211 -19.31 7.64 8.93
C TYR A 211 -17.93 7.88 8.30
N VAL A 212 -17.91 8.36 7.06
CA VAL A 212 -16.69 8.75 6.36
C VAL A 212 -16.49 10.24 6.64
N PRO A 213 -15.33 10.67 7.18
CA PRO A 213 -15.08 12.09 7.38
C PRO A 213 -15.15 12.83 6.03
N PRO A 214 -15.75 14.03 5.98
CA PRO A 214 -15.88 14.78 4.72
C PRO A 214 -14.50 15.03 4.11
N GLU A 215 -14.40 14.98 2.77
CA GLU A 215 -13.15 15.17 2.01
C GLU A 215 -12.39 16.46 2.41
N SER A 216 -13.11 17.50 2.85
CA SER A 216 -12.53 18.75 3.34
C SER A 216 -11.63 18.57 4.57
N LEU A 217 -11.91 17.58 5.44
CA LEU A 217 -11.06 17.23 6.57
C LEU A 217 -9.92 16.28 6.18
N LEU A 218 -10.09 15.50 5.11
CA LEU A 218 -9.11 14.53 4.63
C LEU A 218 -7.98 15.17 3.81
N SER A 219 -8.27 16.21 3.03
CA SER A 219 -7.24 16.97 2.28
C SER A 219 -6.22 17.67 3.19
N ASN A 220 -6.61 17.96 4.44
CA ASN A 220 -5.73 18.55 5.45
C ASN A 220 -4.93 17.49 6.22
N MET A 221 -5.31 16.21 6.14
CA MET A 221 -4.64 15.11 6.85
C MET A 221 -3.46 14.53 6.05
N THR A 222 -3.40 14.75 4.74
CA THR A 222 -2.23 14.39 3.91
C THR A 222 -1.03 15.32 4.10
N MET A 223 -1.15 16.37 4.92
CA MET A 223 -0.07 17.31 5.25
C MET A 223 0.45 17.17 6.70
N VAL A 224 0.10 16.09 7.42
CA VAL A 224 0.54 15.90 8.83
C VAL A 224 1.08 14.49 9.11
N THR A 225 1.68 13.84 8.11
CA THR A 225 2.47 12.60 8.35
C THR A 225 3.98 12.80 8.23
N ASP A 226 4.47 14.04 8.18
CA ASP A 226 5.91 14.34 8.24
C ASP A 226 6.49 14.31 9.67
N THR A 227 5.72 13.82 10.64
CA THR A 227 6.23 13.53 11.98
C THR A 227 5.63 12.23 12.51
N GLN A 228 6.31 11.10 12.31
CA GLN A 228 6.61 10.12 13.38
C GLN A 228 7.38 8.89 12.87
N TRP A 229 8.56 8.72 13.48
CA TRP A 229 9.49 7.59 13.53
C TRP A 229 10.24 7.20 12.25
#